data_AF-A0A6D2J6Y5-F1
#
_entry.id   AF-A0A6D2J6Y5-F1
#
_cell.length_a   1.000
_cell.length_b   1.000
_cell.length_c   1.000
_cell.angle_alpha   90.00
_cell.angle_beta   90.00
_cell.angle_gamma   90.00
#
_symmetry.space_group_name_H-M   'P 1'
#
loop_
_entity.id
_entity.type
_entity.pdbx_description
1 polymer ?
#
loop_
_entity_poly.entity_id
_entity_poly.type
_entity_poly.pdbx_seq_one_letter_code
_entity_poly.pdbx_strand_id
1 'polypeptide(L)'
;MKSLGQNVPELIILPVYSALTSQTQSIIFHPPRPGTRRVVVATDIPEACLTIHGIYYVVDPGFVKQKAYDARQRLESLVITPISQASARQRAGRAGRTGPGGKCYRLYTESAYRNEMPPTTTPEIQRVNLGMTTLTIK
;
A
#
# COMPACT_ATOMS: atom_id res chain seq x y z
N MET A 1 6.30 -19.99 -17.79
CA MET A 1 5.99 -19.57 -16.40
C MET A 1 4.82 -20.43 -15.88
N LYS A 2 5.11 -21.65 -15.38
CA LYS A 2 4.22 -22.45 -14.50
C LYS A 2 5.13 -23.31 -13.61
N SER A 3 5.89 -22.64 -12.73
CA SER A 3 6.79 -23.30 -11.79
C SER A 3 6.03 -24.01 -10.65
N LEU A 4 4.77 -23.66 -10.41
CA LEU A 4 3.99 -24.10 -9.25
C LEU A 4 3.22 -25.43 -9.49
N GLY A 5 3.49 -26.14 -10.60
CA GLY A 5 2.84 -27.42 -10.92
C GLY A 5 1.41 -27.29 -11.45
N GLN A 6 0.77 -28.43 -11.78
CA GLN A 6 -0.58 -28.47 -12.36
C GLN A 6 -1.71 -28.33 -11.31
N ASN A 7 -1.40 -28.51 -10.02
CA ASN A 7 -2.39 -28.51 -8.94
C ASN A 7 -2.70 -27.11 -8.39
N VAL A 8 -2.05 -26.06 -8.91
CA VAL A 8 -2.23 -24.68 -8.44
C VAL A 8 -3.09 -23.91 -9.44
N PRO A 9 -4.18 -23.26 -8.97
CA PRO A 9 -5.00 -22.38 -9.81
C PRO A 9 -4.16 -21.28 -10.48
N GLU A 10 -4.59 -20.83 -11.66
CA GLU A 10 -3.89 -19.76 -12.37
C GLU A 10 -3.89 -18.46 -11.54
N LEU A 11 -2.73 -17.79 -11.49
CA LEU A 11 -2.55 -16.52 -10.79
C LEU A 11 -2.49 -15.36 -11.77
N ILE A 12 -3.41 -14.41 -11.65
CA ILE A 12 -3.44 -13.17 -12.43
C ILE A 12 -2.78 -12.07 -11.60
N ILE A 13 -1.60 -11.60 -12.01
CA ILE A 13 -0.83 -10.58 -11.30
C ILE A 13 -1.09 -9.22 -11.93
N LEU A 14 -1.54 -8.26 -11.12
CA LEU A 14 -1.86 -6.89 -11.57
C LEU A 14 -1.09 -5.87 -10.72
N PRO A 15 -0.18 -5.08 -11.30
CA PRO A 15 0.49 -4.00 -10.58
C PRO A 15 -0.41 -2.77 -10.45
N VAL A 16 -0.26 -2.02 -9.36
CA VAL A 16 -0.94 -0.73 -9.11
C VAL A 16 0.03 0.27 -8.49
N TYR A 17 0.40 1.30 -9.24
CA TYR A 17 1.27 2.38 -8.79
C TYR A 17 0.97 3.67 -9.59
N SER A 18 1.49 4.80 -9.14
CA SER A 18 1.07 6.14 -9.57
C SER A 18 1.29 6.43 -11.05
N ALA A 19 2.29 5.83 -11.68
CA ALA A 19 2.62 6.06 -13.09
C ALA A 19 1.82 5.17 -14.08
N LEU A 20 0.92 4.31 -13.60
CA LEU A 20 0.05 3.53 -14.49
C LEU A 20 -1.07 4.38 -15.08
N THR A 21 -1.43 4.11 -16.34
CA THR A 21 -2.58 4.75 -16.99
C THR A 21 -3.88 4.35 -16.32
N SER A 22 -4.89 5.21 -16.38
CA SER A 22 -6.22 4.94 -15.81
C SER A 22 -6.87 3.68 -16.40
N GLN A 23 -6.61 3.39 -17.68
CA GLN A 23 -7.08 2.17 -18.35
C GLN A 23 -6.46 0.91 -17.73
N THR A 24 -5.16 0.92 -17.44
CA THR A 24 -4.51 -0.23 -16.79
C THR A 24 -4.95 -0.39 -15.34
N GLN A 25 -5.16 0.72 -14.62
CA GLN A 25 -5.65 0.69 -13.24
C GLN A 25 -7.07 0.13 -13.16
N SER A 26 -7.95 0.37 -14.14
CA SER A 26 -9.33 -0.11 -14.10
C SER A 26 -9.46 -1.64 -14.16
N ILE A 27 -8.44 -2.32 -14.70
CA ILE A 27 -8.40 -3.79 -14.81
C ILE A 27 -8.53 -4.45 -13.42
N ILE A 28 -8.01 -3.80 -12.37
CA ILE A 28 -8.05 -4.34 -11.00
C ILE A 28 -9.45 -4.33 -10.36
N PHE A 29 -10.46 -3.74 -11.01
CA PHE A 29 -11.85 -3.83 -10.53
C PHE A 29 -12.61 -4.99 -11.14
N HIS A 30 -12.12 -5.56 -12.23
CA HIS A 30 -12.80 -6.66 -12.89
C HIS A 30 -12.66 -7.95 -12.07
N PRO A 31 -13.75 -8.71 -11.91
CA PRO A 31 -13.69 -9.98 -11.20
C PRO A 31 -12.78 -10.96 -11.95
N PRO A 32 -12.00 -11.79 -11.23
CA PRO A 32 -11.21 -12.85 -11.87
C PRO A 32 -12.11 -13.90 -12.52
N ARG A 33 -11.58 -14.59 -13.54
CA ARG A 33 -12.26 -15.73 -14.15
C ARG A 33 -12.42 -16.86 -13.12
N PRO A 34 -13.50 -17.66 -13.17
CA PRO A 34 -13.65 -18.83 -12.31
C PRO A 34 -12.42 -19.75 -12.37
N GLY A 35 -11.99 -20.28 -11.22
CA GLY A 35 -10.80 -21.13 -11.15
C GLY A 35 -9.46 -20.38 -11.21
N THR A 36 -9.46 -19.04 -11.19
CA THR A 36 -8.24 -18.23 -11.11
C THR A 36 -8.21 -17.39 -9.83
N ARG A 37 -7.00 -17.06 -9.36
CA ARG A 37 -6.79 -16.14 -8.25
C ARG A 37 -6.09 -14.88 -8.74
N ARG A 38 -6.66 -13.73 -8.40
CA ARG A 38 -6.04 -12.43 -8.68
C ARG A 38 -5.15 -11.99 -7.54
N VAL A 39 -3.97 -11.48 -7.87
CA VAL A 39 -2.99 -10.89 -6.96
C VAL A 39 -2.75 -9.46 -7.41
N VAL A 40 -3.09 -8.50 -6.54
CA VAL A 40 -2.82 -7.09 -6.80
C VAL A 40 -1.55 -6.70 -6.03
N VAL A 41 -0.53 -6.27 -6.77
CA VAL A 41 0.72 -5.75 -6.19
C VAL A 41 0.65 -4.24 -6.23
N ALA A 42 0.47 -3.61 -5.07
CA ALA A 42 0.21 -2.19 -4.98
C ALA A 42 1.20 -1.45 -4.07
N THR A 43 1.37 -0.15 -4.34
CA THR A 43 1.92 0.78 -3.35
C THR A 43 0.86 1.13 -2.29
N ASP A 44 1.06 2.21 -1.56
CA ASP A 44 0.12 2.83 -0.62
C ASP A 44 -1.13 3.47 -1.28
N ILE A 45 -1.25 3.49 -2.62
CA ILE A 45 -2.41 4.09 -3.32
C ILE A 45 -3.76 3.47 -2.88
N PRO A 46 -3.90 2.14 -2.74
CA PRO A 46 -5.15 1.55 -2.26
C PRO A 46 -5.37 1.74 -0.76
N GLU A 47 -4.46 2.35 -0.01
CA GLU A 47 -4.58 2.51 1.45
C GLU A 47 -5.75 3.41 1.83
N ALA A 48 -5.99 4.49 1.07
CA ALA A 48 -7.02 5.49 1.38
C ALA A 48 -8.23 5.44 0.42
N CYS A 49 -8.03 5.36 -0.90
CA CYS A 49 -9.10 5.76 -1.83
C CYS A 49 -9.72 4.66 -2.71
N LEU A 50 -9.19 3.44 -2.72
CA LEU A 50 -9.63 2.42 -3.68
C LEU A 50 -10.20 1.17 -3.02
N THR A 51 -11.48 0.87 -3.25
CA THR A 51 -12.09 -0.38 -2.77
C THR A 51 -12.01 -1.43 -3.86
N ILE A 52 -11.03 -2.32 -3.73
CA ILE A 52 -10.93 -3.51 -4.57
C ILE A 52 -11.75 -4.62 -3.92
N HIS A 53 -12.87 -4.99 -4.52
CA HIS A 53 -13.70 -6.10 -4.06
C HIS A 53 -12.96 -7.44 -4.25
N GLY A 54 -13.26 -8.43 -3.40
CA GLY A 54 -12.68 -9.77 -3.52
C GLY A 54 -11.33 -9.96 -2.82
N ILE A 55 -10.88 -9.00 -2.01
CA ILE A 55 -9.65 -9.17 -1.22
C ILE A 55 -9.98 -9.94 0.06
N TYR A 56 -9.37 -11.12 0.19
CA TYR A 56 -9.40 -11.96 1.39
C TYR A 56 -8.03 -12.05 2.07
N TYR A 57 -6.96 -11.77 1.33
CA TYR A 57 -5.58 -11.93 1.80
C TYR A 57 -4.82 -10.63 1.55
N VAL A 58 -4.17 -10.12 2.59
CA VAL A 58 -3.24 -8.99 2.51
C VAL A 58 -1.87 -9.48 2.95
N VAL A 59 -0.84 -9.10 2.21
CA VAL A 59 0.56 -9.28 2.61
C VAL A 59 1.14 -7.90 2.81
N ASP A 60 1.53 -7.57 4.04
CA ASP A 60 2.01 -6.26 4.43
C ASP A 60 3.49 -6.31 4.81
N PRO A 61 4.40 -5.77 3.96
CA PRO A 61 5.81 -5.71 4.27
C PRO A 61 6.14 -4.66 5.34
N GLY A 62 5.23 -3.74 5.68
CA GLY A 62 5.46 -2.74 6.73
C GLY A 62 6.24 -1.50 6.29
N PHE A 63 6.40 -1.26 5.00
CA PHE A 63 7.12 -0.12 4.45
C PHE A 63 6.26 0.79 3.57
N VAL A 64 6.68 2.05 3.46
CA VAL A 64 6.15 3.07 2.55
C VAL A 64 7.32 3.89 2.00
N LYS A 65 7.18 4.38 0.76
CA LYS A 65 8.09 5.35 0.17
C LYS A 65 7.47 6.73 0.33
N GLN A 66 8.08 7.60 1.12
CA GLN A 66 7.52 8.91 1.44
C GLN A 66 8.54 10.03 1.27
N LYS A 67 8.02 11.25 1.11
CA LYS A 67 8.83 12.46 1.06
C LYS A 67 9.40 12.77 2.44
N ALA A 68 10.67 13.12 2.46
CA ALA A 68 11.39 13.65 3.60
C ALA A 68 12.14 14.91 3.20
N TYR A 69 12.03 15.94 4.02
CA TYR A 69 12.68 17.23 3.81
C TYR A 69 13.74 17.46 4.89
N ASP A 70 14.98 17.68 4.47
CA ASP A 70 16.06 18.12 5.35
C ASP A 70 16.14 19.65 5.33
N ALA A 71 15.74 20.28 6.43
CA ALA A 71 15.74 21.74 6.56
C ALA A 71 17.15 22.35 6.59
N ARG A 72 18.18 21.59 6.99
CA ARG A 72 19.58 22.06 7.02
C ARG A 72 20.17 22.05 5.62
N GLN A 73 19.93 20.98 4.87
CA GLN A 73 20.42 20.83 3.49
C GLN A 73 19.50 21.47 2.43
N ARG A 74 18.27 21.84 2.82
CA ARG A 74 17.21 22.37 1.93
C ARG A 74 16.87 21.42 0.78
N LEU A 75 16.95 20.11 1.05
CA LEU A 75 16.75 19.07 0.05
C LEU A 75 15.51 18.24 0.38
N GLU A 76 14.68 18.00 -0.62
CA GLU A 76 13.59 17.01 -0.56
C GLU A 76 14.07 15.70 -1.18
N SER A 77 13.80 14.59 -0.51
CA SER A 77 14.18 13.25 -0.96
C SER A 77 13.02 12.27 -0.77
N LEU A 78 13.02 11.18 -1.54
CA LEU A 78 12.09 10.06 -1.38
C LEU A 78 12.81 8.91 -0.67
N VAL A 79 12.38 8.63 0.55
CA VAL A 79 12.99 7.61 1.41
C VAL A 79 12.00 6.47 1.70
N ILE A 80 12.53 5.26 1.84
CA ILE A 80 11.75 4.11 2.29
C ILE A 80 11.80 4.10 3.82
N THR A 81 10.63 4.06 4.46
CA THR A 81 10.51 4.09 5.92
C THR A 81 9.47 3.08 6.38
N PRO A 82 9.56 2.62 7.64
CA PRO A 82 8.47 1.85 8.27
C PRO A 82 7.15 2.62 8.24
N ILE A 83 6.04 1.90 8.13
CA ILE A 83 4.69 2.48 8.23
C ILE A 83 4.30 2.78 9.68
N SER A 84 3.28 3.60 9.86
CA SER A 84 2.66 3.80 11.17
C SER A 84 1.73 2.65 11.56
N GLN A 85 1.45 2.53 12.85
CA GLN A 85 0.47 1.57 13.36
C GLN A 85 -0.92 1.82 12.76
N ALA A 86 -1.31 3.09 12.56
CA ALA A 86 -2.54 3.46 11.88
C ALA A 86 -2.60 2.93 10.44
N SER A 87 -1.52 3.10 9.68
CA SER A 87 -1.39 2.57 8.30
C SER A 87 -1.49 1.04 8.26
N ALA A 88 -0.75 0.35 9.15
CA ALA A 88 -0.79 -1.10 9.30
C ALA A 88 -2.19 -1.64 9.63
N ARG A 89 -3.00 -0.88 10.41
CA ARG A 89 -4.40 -1.23 10.69
C ARG A 89 -5.29 -1.03 9.47
N GLN A 90 -5.11 0.07 8.72
CA GLN A 90 -5.87 0.31 7.49
C GLN A 90 -5.60 -0.76 6.43
N ARG A 91 -4.33 -1.16 6.25
CA ARG A 91 -3.93 -2.25 5.35
C ARG A 91 -4.57 -3.57 5.74
N ALA A 92 -4.51 -3.94 7.02
CA ALA A 92 -5.17 -5.15 7.52
C ALA A 92 -6.70 -5.12 7.30
N GLY A 93 -7.32 -3.95 7.45
CA GLY A 93 -8.75 -3.73 7.22
C GLY A 93 -9.20 -4.01 5.78
N ARG A 94 -8.29 -4.05 4.81
CA ARG A 94 -8.62 -4.36 3.40
C ARG A 94 -9.09 -5.81 3.22
N ALA A 95 -8.53 -6.75 3.99
CA ALA A 95 -8.98 -8.14 3.96
C ALA A 95 -10.38 -8.34 4.57
N GLY A 96 -10.80 -7.44 5.47
CA GLY A 96 -12.07 -7.56 6.21
C GLY A 96 -13.31 -7.09 5.44
N ARG A 97 -13.15 -6.47 4.26
CA ARG A 97 -14.28 -5.86 3.52
C ARG A 97 -15.15 -6.85 2.75
N THR A 98 -14.63 -8.05 2.46
CA THR A 98 -15.32 -9.04 1.60
C THR A 98 -16.04 -10.14 2.37
N GLY A 99 -15.78 -10.29 3.69
CA GLY A 99 -16.49 -11.26 4.53
C GLY A 99 -15.69 -11.70 5.76
N PRO A 100 -16.32 -12.44 6.69
CA PRO A 100 -15.64 -13.04 7.83
C PRO A 100 -14.61 -14.07 7.34
N GLY A 101 -13.34 -13.90 7.70
CA GLY A 101 -12.24 -14.79 7.27
C GLY A 101 -11.09 -14.12 6.52
N GLY A 102 -11.10 -12.79 6.38
CA GLY A 102 -9.96 -12.04 5.87
C GLY A 102 -8.71 -12.25 6.72
N LYS A 103 -7.56 -12.51 6.08
CA LYS A 103 -6.26 -12.66 6.73
C LYS A 103 -5.27 -11.59 6.28
N CYS A 104 -4.53 -11.04 7.23
CA CYS A 104 -3.42 -10.13 6.96
C CYS A 104 -2.12 -10.77 7.47
N TYR A 105 -1.18 -10.99 6.55
CA TYR A 105 0.15 -11.51 6.84
C TYR A 105 1.12 -10.34 6.90
N ARG A 106 1.64 -10.06 8.10
CA ARG A 106 2.64 -9.01 8.33
C ARG A 106 4.03 -9.61 8.28
N LEU A 107 4.95 -9.02 7.53
CA LEU A 107 6.34 -9.49 7.40
C LEU A 107 7.27 -8.89 8.47
N TYR A 108 6.71 -8.49 9.60
CA TYR A 108 7.41 -7.89 10.74
C TYR A 108 6.86 -8.49 12.04
N THR A 109 7.69 -8.47 13.09
CA THR A 109 7.31 -9.05 14.39
C THR A 109 6.28 -8.17 15.10
N GLU A 110 5.55 -8.77 16.03
CA GLU A 110 4.65 -8.01 16.89
C GLU A 110 5.40 -6.98 17.75
N SER A 111 6.64 -7.29 18.17
CA SER A 111 7.50 -6.34 18.87
C SER A 111 7.80 -5.11 18.01
N ALA A 112 8.19 -5.30 16.75
CA ALA A 112 8.45 -4.19 15.83
C ALA A 112 7.21 -3.32 15.61
N TYR A 113 6.03 -3.94 15.47
CA TYR A 113 4.77 -3.20 15.36
C TYR A 113 4.46 -2.34 16.60
N ARG A 114 4.73 -2.84 17.80
CA ARG A 114 4.41 -2.15 19.05
C ARG A 114 5.45 -1.08 19.43
N ASN A 115 6.73 -1.37 19.20
CA ASN A 115 7.84 -0.61 19.75
C ASN A 115 8.59 0.25 18.73
N GLU A 116 8.61 -0.13 17.45
CA GLU A 116 9.40 0.55 16.42
C GLU A 116 8.52 1.42 15.49
N MET A 117 7.26 1.04 15.30
CA MET A 117 6.33 1.79 14.43
C MET A 117 5.63 2.94 15.18
N PRO A 118 5.63 4.17 14.62
CA PRO A 118 4.94 5.29 15.24
C PRO A 118 3.42 5.08 15.23
N PRO A 119 2.67 5.63 16.20
CA PRO A 119 1.23 5.45 16.27
C PRO A 119 0.50 6.00 15.04
N THR A 120 0.93 7.16 14.55
CA THR A 120 0.39 7.85 13.38
C THR A 120 1.50 8.33 12.47
N THR A 121 1.18 8.54 11.19
CA THR A 121 2.12 9.09 10.21
C THR A 121 2.27 10.60 10.44
N THR A 122 3.51 11.11 10.46
CA THR A 122 3.77 12.54 10.52
C THR A 122 3.06 13.27 9.35
N PRO A 123 2.35 14.38 9.60
CA PRO A 123 1.65 15.12 8.55
C PRO A 123 2.58 15.53 7.40
N GLU A 124 2.05 15.55 6.17
CA GLU A 124 2.84 15.89 4.98
C GLU A 124 3.43 17.31 5.06
N ILE A 125 2.66 18.28 5.58
CA ILE A 125 3.11 19.68 5.77
C ILE A 125 4.38 19.81 6.63
N GLN A 126 4.67 18.84 7.50
CA GLN A 126 5.88 18.84 8.34
C GLN A 126 7.07 18.16 7.66
N ARG A 127 6.89 17.60 6.45
CA ARG A 127 7.88 16.73 5.79
C ARG A 127 8.19 17.11 4.35
N VAL A 128 7.63 18.21 3.86
CA VAL A 128 7.82 18.70 2.49
C VAL A 128 8.30 20.14 2.49
N ASN A 129 8.90 20.57 1.38
CA ASN A 129 9.24 21.97 1.18
C ASN A 129 7.96 22.79 0.97
N LEU A 130 7.75 23.82 1.79
CA LEU A 130 6.56 24.66 1.76
C LEU A 130 6.62 25.82 0.74
N GLY A 131 7.74 26.00 0.03
CA GLY A 131 7.93 27.13 -0.88
C GLY A 131 6.81 27.29 -1.91
N MET A 132 6.44 26.21 -2.60
CA MET A 132 5.32 26.24 -3.56
C MET A 132 3.99 26.53 -2.87
N THR A 133 3.70 25.87 -1.74
CA THR A 133 2.47 26.09 -0.98
C THR A 133 2.32 27.54 -0.53
N THR A 134 3.40 28.17 -0.06
CA THR A 134 3.40 29.58 0.33
C THR A 134 3.19 30.54 -0.84
N LEU A 135 3.62 30.16 -2.05
CA LEU A 135 3.38 30.95 -3.26
C LEU A 135 1.91 30.92 -3.67
N THR A 136 1.24 29.77 -3.52
CA THR A 136 -0.17 29.60 -3.93
C THR A 136 -1.17 30.25 -2.97
N ILE A 137 -0.80 30.44 -1.70
CA ILE A 137 -1.69 31.01 -0.65
C ILE A 137 -1.57 32.56 -0.59
N LYS A 138 -0.56 33.15 -1.26
CA LYS A 138 -0.45 34.60 -1.43
C LYS A 138 -1.32 35.09 -2.57
#